data_AF-A0A357V4Y3-F1
#
_entry.id   AF-A0A357V4Y3-F1
#
_cell.length_a   1.000
_cell.length_b   1.000
_cell.length_c   1.000
_cell.angle_alpha   90.00
_cell.angle_beta   90.00
_cell.angle_gamma   90.00
#
_symmetry.space_group_name_H-M   'P 1'
#
loop_
_entity.id
_entity.type
_entity.pdbx_description
1 polymer ?
#
loop_
_entity_poly.entity_id
_entity_poly.type
_entity_poly.pdbx_seq_one_letter_code
_entity_poly.pdbx_strand_id
1 'polypeptide(L)'
;MALAAHISRLLPASKAPSRSAAVLVAAAGLGLFAWGAYIPAKAWAAQMLLEHAWDQARANQAPSGVLARPWPWADMTPLAKLGIARLGGSNIVLAGASGSTLAFG
;
A
#
# COMPACT_ATOMS: atom_id res chain seq x y z
N MET A 1 45.19 -40.49 -9.05
CA MET A 1 44.00 -40.82 -8.22
C MET A 1 44.01 -40.19 -6.81
N ALA A 2 45.11 -39.61 -6.30
CA ALA A 2 45.15 -39.02 -4.96
C ALA A 2 44.69 -37.54 -4.87
N LEU A 3 44.66 -36.80 -5.99
CA LEU A 3 44.35 -35.36 -5.99
C LEU A 3 42.87 -35.03 -5.78
N ALA A 4 41.96 -35.92 -6.20
CA ALA A 4 40.51 -35.72 -6.09
C ALA A 4 39.99 -35.83 -4.65
N ALA A 5 40.70 -36.55 -3.77
CA ALA A 5 40.29 -36.78 -2.38
C ALA A 5 40.63 -35.62 -1.43
N HIS A 6 41.47 -34.66 -1.86
CA HIS A 6 41.85 -33.52 -1.03
C HIS A 6 40.85 -32.36 -1.15
N ILE A 7 40.22 -32.19 -2.31
CA ILE A 7 39.29 -31.08 -2.61
C ILE A 7 37.94 -31.28 -1.89
N SER A 8 37.50 -32.53 -1.69
CA SER A 8 36.25 -32.86 -1.00
C SER A 8 36.26 -32.56 0.51
N ARG A 9 37.41 -32.22 1.10
CA ARG A 9 37.52 -31.77 2.51
C ARG A 9 37.31 -30.27 2.71
N LEU A 10 37.27 -29.47 1.64
CA LEU A 10 37.17 -28.01 1.71
C LEU A 10 35.74 -27.48 1.56
N LEU A 11 34.79 -28.34 1.16
CA LEU A 11 33.38 -27.98 1.07
C LEU A 11 32.72 -28.37 2.39
N PRO A 12 32.36 -27.42 3.28
CA PRO A 12 31.56 -27.74 4.45
C PRO A 12 30.27 -28.39 3.97
N ALA A 13 29.96 -29.58 4.48
CA ALA A 13 28.70 -30.25 4.19
C ALA A 13 27.56 -29.26 4.46
N SER A 14 26.82 -28.87 3.42
CA SER A 14 25.68 -27.97 3.55
C SER A 14 24.65 -28.65 4.44
N LYS A 15 24.61 -28.30 5.72
CA LYS A 15 23.54 -28.75 6.61
C LYS A 15 22.27 -28.12 6.08
N ALA A 16 21.34 -28.95 5.58
CA ALA A 16 20.02 -28.47 5.21
C ALA A 16 19.42 -27.72 6.43
N PRO A 17 18.82 -26.54 6.24
CA PRO A 17 18.23 -25.81 7.35
C PRO A 17 17.22 -26.72 8.05
N SER A 18 17.24 -26.76 9.38
CA SER A 18 16.22 -27.51 10.12
C SER A 18 14.85 -26.97 9.73
N ARG A 19 13.82 -27.83 9.66
CA ARG A 19 12.45 -27.41 9.32
C ARG A 19 12.00 -26.22 10.18
N SER A 20 12.42 -26.20 11.44
CA SER A 20 12.20 -25.09 12.39
C SER A 20 12.84 -23.79 11.91
N ALA A 21 14.10 -23.82 11.48
CA ALA A 21 14.78 -22.65 10.94
C ALA A 21 14.11 -22.14 9.65
N ALA A 22 13.68 -23.05 8.77
CA ALA A 22 12.94 -22.69 7.56
C ALA A 22 11.60 -21.99 7.87
N VAL A 23 10.84 -22.50 8.86
CA VAL A 23 9.58 -21.89 9.31
C VAL A 23 9.82 -20.51 9.92
N LEU A 24 10.85 -20.35 10.76
CA LEU A 24 11.17 -19.06 11.37
C LEU A 24 11.55 -18.00 10.32
N VAL A 25 12.36 -18.39 9.32
CA VAL A 25 12.73 -17.48 8.22
C VAL A 25 11.52 -17.11 7.37
N ALA A 26 10.65 -18.08 7.06
CA ALA A 26 9.41 -17.81 6.33
C ALA A 26 8.47 -16.87 7.10
N ALA A 27 8.31 -17.07 8.41
CA ALA A 27 7.49 -16.21 9.26
C ALA A 27 8.06 -14.78 9.34
N ALA A 28 9.38 -14.63 9.49
CA ALA A 28 10.04 -13.33 9.47
C ALA A 28 9.87 -12.62 8.11
N GLY A 29 10.01 -13.35 7.01
CA GLY A 29 9.79 -12.83 5.66
C GLY A 29 8.35 -12.35 5.44
N LEU A 30 7.36 -13.13 5.88
CA LEU A 30 5.95 -12.73 5.84
C LEU A 30 5.67 -11.49 6.69
N GLY A 31 6.28 -11.39 7.88
CA GLY A 31 6.16 -10.21 8.74
C GLY A 31 6.70 -8.94 8.08
N LEU A 32 7.87 -9.02 7.45
CA LEU A 32 8.45 -7.90 6.69
C LEU A 32 7.61 -7.53 5.47
N PHE A 33 7.06 -8.53 4.78
CA PHE A 33 6.19 -8.29 3.63
C PHE A 33 4.88 -7.61 4.04
N ALA A 34 4.25 -8.08 5.12
CA ALA A 34 3.05 -7.46 5.69
C ALA A 34 3.34 -6.02 6.13
N TRP A 35 4.49 -5.77 6.74
CA TRP A 35 4.93 -4.43 7.14
C TRP A 35 5.08 -3.50 5.92
N GLY A 36 5.74 -3.96 4.87
CA GLY A 36 5.90 -3.21 3.63
C GLY A 36 4.57 -2.96 2.90
N ALA A 37 3.66 -3.94 2.93
CA ALA A 37 2.36 -3.86 2.30
C ALA A 37 1.36 -2.95 3.05
N TYR A 38 1.61 -2.64 4.32
CA TYR A 38 0.69 -1.86 5.16
C TYR A 38 0.38 -0.46 4.59
N ILE A 39 1.42 0.29 4.20
CA ILE A 39 1.27 1.64 3.66
C ILE A 39 0.51 1.66 2.31
N PRO A 40 0.90 0.88 1.28
CA PRO A 40 0.18 0.88 0.01
C PRO A 40 -1.24 0.34 0.14
N ALA A 41 -1.47 -0.67 1.00
CA ALA A 41 -2.82 -1.17 1.25
C ALA A 41 -3.72 -0.08 1.86
N LYS A 42 -3.21 0.67 2.84
CA LYS A 42 -3.94 1.80 3.44
C LYS A 42 -4.21 2.90 2.42
N ALA A 43 -3.25 3.21 1.55
CA ALA A 43 -3.42 4.20 0.49
C ALA A 43 -4.52 3.79 -0.49
N TRP A 44 -4.55 2.52 -0.91
CA TRP A 44 -5.59 1.99 -1.78
C TRP A 44 -6.98 2.07 -1.15
N ALA A 45 -7.10 1.68 0.13
CA ALA A 45 -8.34 1.82 0.88
C ALA A 45 -8.81 3.28 0.98
N ALA A 46 -7.89 4.23 1.18
CA ALA A 46 -8.22 5.65 1.21
C ALA A 46 -8.77 6.15 -0.14
N GLN A 47 -8.18 5.72 -1.26
CA GLN A 47 -8.67 6.07 -2.60
C GLN A 47 -10.09 5.51 -2.86
N MET A 48 -10.38 4.28 -2.43
CA MET A 48 -11.72 3.72 -2.54
C MET A 48 -12.75 4.49 -1.71
N LEU A 49 -12.40 4.89 -0.48
CA LEU A 49 -13.26 5.69 0.39
C LEU A 49 -13.51 7.09 -0.19
N LEU A 50 -12.50 7.68 -0.83
CA LEU A 50 -12.62 8.96 -1.52
C LEU A 50 -13.60 8.88 -2.69
N GLU A 51 -13.49 7.86 -3.53
CA GLU A 51 -14.44 7.66 -4.64
C GLU A 51 -15.86 7.42 -4.10
N HIS A 52 -16.00 6.63 -3.03
CA HIS A 52 -17.30 6.42 -2.40
C HIS A 52 -17.91 7.72 -1.86
N ALA A 53 -17.11 8.56 -1.20
CA ALA A 53 -17.55 9.86 -0.70
C ALA A 53 -17.94 10.81 -1.83
N TRP A 54 -17.24 10.76 -2.96
CA TRP A 54 -17.57 11.52 -4.17
C TRP A 54 -18.90 11.06 -4.80
N ASP A 55 -19.13 9.76 -4.90
CA ASP A 55 -20.38 9.21 -5.43
C ASP A 55 -21.57 9.55 -4.53
N GLN A 56 -21.42 9.44 -3.20
CA GLN A 56 -22.45 9.87 -2.24
C GLN A 56 -22.74 11.37 -2.36
N ALA A 57 -21.70 12.20 -2.51
CA ALA A 57 -21.83 13.64 -2.71
C ALA A 57 -22.62 13.99 -3.97
N ARG A 58 -22.36 13.29 -5.09
CA ARG A 58 -23.10 13.46 -6.33
C ARG A 58 -24.55 13.00 -6.22
N ALA A 59 -24.80 11.87 -5.57
CA ALA A 59 -26.14 11.30 -5.42
C ALA A 59 -27.04 12.17 -4.53
N ASN A 60 -26.48 12.79 -3.48
CA ASN A 60 -27.23 13.58 -2.51
C ASN A 60 -27.44 15.06 -2.91
N GLN A 61 -27.07 15.46 -4.15
CA GLN A 61 -27.19 16.85 -4.63
C GLN A 61 -26.80 17.88 -3.56
N ALA A 62 -25.65 17.69 -2.87
CA ALA A 62 -25.28 18.49 -1.72
C ALA A 62 -25.34 20.01 -2.06
N PRO A 63 -26.33 20.77 -1.53
CA PRO A 63 -26.58 22.15 -1.96
C PRO A 63 -25.51 23.14 -1.47
N SER A 64 -24.75 22.73 -0.46
CA SER A 64 -23.62 23.44 0.12
C SER A 64 -22.35 22.74 -0.35
N GLY A 65 -21.41 23.44 -0.98
CA GLY A 65 -20.14 22.89 -1.48
C GLY A 65 -19.16 22.34 -0.41
N VAL A 66 -19.67 21.63 0.60
CA VAL A 66 -18.95 20.92 1.64
C VAL A 66 -19.35 19.46 1.53
N LEU A 67 -18.50 18.66 0.86
CA LEU A 67 -18.74 17.24 0.70
C LEU A 67 -18.50 16.49 2.03
N ALA A 68 -19.21 15.38 2.22
CA ALA A 68 -19.02 14.52 3.38
C ALA A 68 -17.57 14.04 3.47
N ARG A 69 -17.02 14.00 4.68
CA ARG A 69 -15.68 13.49 4.94
C ARG A 69 -15.60 12.02 4.51
N PRO A 70 -14.51 11.57 3.84
CA PRO A 70 -14.39 10.20 3.36
C PRO A 70 -14.34 9.14 4.48
N TRP A 71 -13.96 9.56 5.69
CA TRP A 71 -14.12 8.80 6.93
C TRP A 71 -14.32 9.78 8.11
N PRO A 72 -14.84 9.34 9.27
CA PRO A 72 -15.32 10.25 10.32
C PRO A 72 -14.29 11.27 10.86
N TRP A 73 -13.02 10.88 10.92
CA TRP A 73 -11.91 11.71 11.40
C TRP A 73 -11.05 12.31 10.29
N ALA A 74 -11.51 12.30 9.03
CA ALA A 74 -10.76 12.93 7.95
C ALA A 74 -10.82 14.45 8.08
N ASP A 75 -9.66 15.12 8.06
CA ASP A 75 -9.56 16.59 8.03
C ASP A 75 -9.64 17.15 6.60
N MET A 76 -9.98 16.32 5.61
CA MET A 76 -10.05 16.68 4.21
C MET A 76 -11.41 16.31 3.63
N THR A 77 -11.88 17.12 2.70
CA THR A 77 -13.13 16.90 1.96
C THR A 77 -12.84 16.91 0.46
N PRO A 78 -13.49 16.06 -0.32
CA PRO A 78 -13.37 16.13 -1.77
C PRO A 78 -13.96 17.44 -2.27
N LEU A 79 -13.28 18.10 -3.21
CA LEU A 79 -13.68 19.40 -3.77
C LEU A 79 -14.07 19.25 -5.25
N ALA A 80 -13.28 18.52 -6.02
CA ALA A 80 -13.53 18.31 -7.45
C ALA A 80 -12.94 16.97 -7.92
N LYS A 81 -13.41 16.46 -9.06
CA LYS A 81 -12.79 15.33 -9.75
C LYS A 81 -12.14 15.84 -11.03
N LEU A 82 -10.81 15.72 -11.11
CA LEU A 82 -10.01 16.14 -12.25
C LEU A 82 -9.74 14.93 -13.15
N GLY A 83 -10.31 14.94 -14.36
CA GLY A 83 -10.00 13.96 -15.40
C GLY A 83 -8.94 14.49 -16.35
N ILE A 84 -7.80 13.79 -16.49
CA ILE A 84 -6.78 14.15 -17.48
C ILE A 84 -6.85 13.13 -18.61
N ALA A 85 -7.51 13.50 -19.72
CA ALA A 85 -7.76 12.62 -20.85
C ALA A 85 -6.48 11.97 -21.42
N ARG A 86 -5.35 12.70 -21.40
CA ARG A 86 -4.05 12.19 -21.88
C ARG A 86 -3.43 11.12 -20.98
N LEU A 87 -3.74 11.13 -19.69
CA LEU A 87 -3.22 10.18 -18.70
C LEU A 87 -4.20 9.01 -18.46
N GLY A 88 -5.39 9.03 -19.08
CA GLY A 88 -6.43 8.02 -18.89
C GLY A 88 -6.95 7.89 -17.44
N GLY A 89 -6.61 8.86 -16.58
CA GLY A 89 -6.87 8.81 -15.14
C GLY A 89 -7.74 9.96 -14.67
N SER A 90 -8.58 9.67 -13.68
CA SER A 90 -9.32 10.67 -12.90
C SER A 90 -8.79 10.69 -11.48
N ASN A 91 -8.50 11.87 -10.94
CA ASN A 91 -8.05 12.05 -9.57
C ASN A 91 -9.03 12.95 -8.79
N ILE A 92 -9.20 12.70 -7.50
CA ILE A 92 -10.08 13.48 -6.63
C ILE A 92 -9.23 14.59 -5.99
N VAL A 93 -9.57 15.83 -6.30
CA VAL A 93 -8.97 17.02 -5.72
C VAL A 93 -9.59 17.26 -4.36
N LEU A 94 -8.74 17.40 -3.35
CA LEU A 94 -9.13 17.59 -1.95
C LEU A 94 -9.03 19.07 -1.56
N ALA A 95 -9.91 19.51 -0.66
CA ALA A 95 -9.84 20.85 -0.09
C ALA A 95 -8.71 20.94 0.96
N GLY A 96 -7.77 21.87 0.74
CA GLY A 96 -6.65 22.15 1.65
C GLY A 96 -5.29 21.76 1.08
N ALA A 97 -4.21 22.24 1.72
CA ALA A 97 -2.82 21.97 1.35
C ALA A 97 -2.00 21.42 2.52
N SER A 98 -2.67 20.73 3.46
CA SER A 98 -2.00 20.12 4.60
C SER A 98 -1.17 18.91 4.17
N GLY A 99 -0.16 18.54 4.95
CA GLY A 99 0.69 17.37 4.65
C GLY A 99 -0.10 16.06 4.54
N SER A 100 -1.21 15.93 5.29
CA SER A 100 -2.12 14.79 5.15
C SER A 100 -2.95 14.87 3.87
N THR A 101 -3.39 16.06 3.44
CA THR A 101 -4.13 16.24 2.18
C THR A 101 -3.28 15.91 0.97
N LEU A 102 -2.05 16.43 0.92
CA LEU A 102 -1.09 16.21 -0.19
C LEU A 102 -0.63 14.75 -0.31
N ALA A 103 -0.71 13.97 0.78
CA ALA A 103 -0.40 12.55 0.75
C ALA A 103 -1.46 11.72 0.01
N PHE A 104 -2.65 12.27 -0.23
CA PHE A 104 -3.78 11.58 -0.86
C PHE A 104 -4.28 12.22 -2.16
N GLY A 105 -3.81 13.43 -2.54
CA GLY A 105 -4.22 14.16 -3.74
C GLY A 105 -3.26 15.27 -4.15
#